data_AF-A0AAD7V142-F1
#
_entry.id   AF-A0AAD7V142-F1
#
_cell.length_a   1.000
_cell.length_b   1.000
_cell.length_c   1.000
_cell.angle_alpha   90.00
_cell.angle_beta   90.00
_cell.angle_gamma   90.00
#
_symmetry.space_group_name_H-M   'P 1'
#
loop_
_entity.id
_entity.type
_entity.pdbx_description
1 polymer ?
#
loop_
_entity_poly.entity_id
_entity_poly.type
_entity_poly.pdbx_seq_one_letter_code
_entity_poly.pdbx_strand_id
1 'polypeptide(L)'
;MSVDRPRFVPTIDYLASRVCKLSKLCKDMTHDPSALQTTYSQAEKLFQDLMDKLRLTDNMGNPARVPANNNNNMDANNKGYYQNTTTMNRYDAGAFQRAICSLVRYAPTRDKALQYLCFFLYQIGPPLRTAKTEITMLINIIYMYAKDKELPNVAQQALDFIKIGLERDVMNVPPEHDPNDSFQDPASVFFSVSKPILRQLNLRFSQDRRSIVPASSYSTSNSSFNPPPRPQYH
;
A
#
# COMPACT_ATOMS: atom_id res chain seq x y z
N MET A 1 21.53 -46.75 -10.64
CA MET A 1 21.76 -45.41 -11.23
C MET A 1 20.61 -44.51 -10.79
N SER A 2 20.82 -43.65 -9.79
CA SER A 2 19.78 -42.69 -9.39
C SER A 2 19.79 -41.54 -10.40
N VAL A 3 18.67 -41.36 -11.09
CA VAL A 3 18.45 -40.21 -11.96
C VAL A 3 18.30 -39.00 -11.04
N ASP A 4 19.32 -38.14 -10.97
CA ASP A 4 19.24 -36.85 -10.29
C ASP A 4 18.11 -36.04 -10.93
N ARG A 5 16.94 -36.01 -10.27
CA ARG A 5 15.88 -35.09 -10.67
C ARG A 5 16.43 -33.68 -10.47
N PRO A 6 16.37 -32.79 -11.49
CA PRO A 6 16.79 -31.41 -11.31
C PRO A 6 15.99 -30.80 -10.16
N ARG A 7 16.68 -30.35 -9.12
CA ARG A 7 16.04 -29.64 -8.00
C ARG A 7 15.38 -28.38 -8.58
N PHE A 8 14.08 -28.24 -8.37
CA PHE A 8 13.38 -27.01 -8.74
C PHE A 8 14.00 -25.83 -7.99
N VAL A 9 14.52 -24.87 -8.73
CA VAL A 9 15.07 -23.63 -8.18
C VAL A 9 14.06 -22.52 -8.46
N PRO A 10 13.34 -22.01 -7.44
CA PRO A 10 12.33 -20.97 -7.64
C PRO A 10 12.93 -19.71 -8.28
N THR A 11 12.23 -19.14 -9.26
CA THR A 11 12.59 -17.83 -9.84
C THR A 11 12.07 -16.68 -8.98
N ILE A 12 12.61 -15.48 -9.19
CA ILE A 12 12.17 -14.24 -8.50
C ILE A 12 10.68 -13.99 -8.75
N ASP A 13 10.23 -14.09 -10.00
CA ASP A 13 8.83 -13.90 -10.36
C ASP A 13 7.91 -14.98 -9.76
N TYR A 14 8.37 -16.24 -9.69
CA TYR A 14 7.62 -17.30 -9.02
C TYR A 14 7.41 -16.99 -7.55
N LEU A 15 8.47 -16.60 -6.83
CA LEU A 15 8.39 -16.25 -5.41
C LEU A 15 7.44 -15.07 -5.20
N ALA A 16 7.59 -13.99 -5.97
CA ALA A 16 6.71 -12.83 -5.90
C ALA A 16 5.24 -13.19 -6.15
N SER A 17 4.96 -13.98 -7.19
CA SER A 17 3.61 -14.44 -7.52
C SER A 17 2.99 -15.27 -6.38
N ARG A 18 3.79 -16.11 -5.71
CA ARG A 18 3.34 -16.89 -4.55
C ARG A 18 3.09 -16.01 -3.32
N VAL A 19 3.92 -15.01 -3.06
CA VAL A 19 3.68 -14.00 -2.01
C VAL A 19 2.35 -13.29 -2.26
N CYS A 20 2.12 -12.79 -3.48
CA CYS A 20 0.87 -12.14 -3.87
C CYS A 20 -0.34 -13.05 -3.67
N LYS A 21 -0.24 -14.32 -4.09
CA LYS A 21 -1.32 -15.30 -3.94
C LYS A 21 -1.66 -15.55 -2.48
N LEU A 22 -0.67 -15.85 -1.65
CA LEU A 22 -0.89 -16.18 -0.23
C LEU A 22 -1.38 -14.99 0.57
N SER A 23 -0.77 -13.81 0.41
CA SER A 23 -1.23 -12.59 1.07
C SER A 23 -2.68 -12.26 0.70
N LYS A 24 -3.06 -12.36 -0.58
CA LYS A 24 -4.44 -12.11 -1.01
C LYS A 24 -5.45 -13.10 -0.42
N LEU A 25 -5.08 -14.37 -0.22
CA LEU A 25 -5.95 -15.37 0.42
C LEU A 25 -6.35 -14.95 1.84
N CYS A 26 -5.51 -14.20 2.56
CA CYS A 26 -5.84 -13.69 3.89
C CYS A 26 -7.07 -12.78 3.90
N LYS A 27 -7.41 -12.14 2.76
CA LYS A 27 -8.64 -11.32 2.64
C LYS A 27 -9.90 -12.14 2.92
N ASP A 28 -9.90 -13.41 2.54
CA ASP A 28 -11.09 -14.28 2.59
C ASP A 28 -11.13 -15.13 3.87
N MET A 29 -10.08 -15.05 4.71
CA MET A 29 -9.88 -15.86 5.92
C MET A 29 -10.21 -15.11 7.22
N THR A 30 -11.06 -14.09 7.18
CA THR A 30 -11.35 -13.21 8.33
C THR A 30 -11.97 -13.92 9.54
N HIS A 31 -12.48 -15.13 9.37
CA HIS A 31 -13.15 -15.92 10.42
C HIS A 31 -12.27 -16.99 11.07
N ASP A 32 -11.04 -17.20 10.58
CA ASP A 32 -10.08 -18.15 11.18
C ASP A 32 -8.73 -17.45 11.41
N PRO A 33 -8.52 -16.85 12.61
CA PRO A 33 -7.29 -16.14 12.93
C PRO A 33 -6.03 -17.01 12.84
N SER A 34 -6.15 -18.31 13.11
CA SER A 34 -5.01 -19.25 13.07
C SER A 34 -4.59 -19.55 11.64
N ALA A 35 -5.55 -19.84 10.76
CA ALA A 35 -5.28 -20.05 9.33
C ALA A 35 -4.80 -18.77 8.66
N LEU A 36 -5.35 -17.61 9.03
CA LEU A 36 -4.92 -16.29 8.56
C LEU A 36 -3.46 -16.02 8.93
N GLN A 37 -3.09 -16.20 10.21
CA GLN A 37 -1.72 -16.03 10.68
C GLN A 37 -0.76 -17.01 9.98
N THR A 38 -1.15 -18.28 9.84
CA THR A 38 -0.34 -19.31 9.19
C THR A 38 -0.09 -18.98 7.71
N THR A 39 -1.15 -18.62 6.98
CA THR A 39 -1.08 -18.28 5.55
C THR A 39 -0.23 -17.03 5.33
N TYR A 40 -0.41 -16.01 6.16
CA TYR A 40 0.39 -14.80 6.07
C TYR A 40 1.86 -15.08 6.37
N SER A 41 2.15 -15.85 7.42
CA SER A 41 3.53 -16.23 7.78
C SER A 41 4.23 -17.00 6.64
N GLN A 42 3.49 -17.80 5.86
CA GLN A 42 4.05 -18.43 4.65
C GLN A 42 4.38 -17.41 3.56
N ALA A 43 3.54 -16.38 3.37
CA ALA A 43 3.83 -15.28 2.45
C ALA A 43 5.09 -14.53 2.89
N GLU A 44 5.27 -14.28 4.18
CA GLU A 44 6.47 -13.62 4.73
C GLU A 44 7.74 -14.44 4.48
N LYS A 45 7.68 -15.76 4.69
CA LYS A 45 8.81 -16.65 4.40
C LYS A 45 9.22 -16.60 2.93
N LEU A 46 8.25 -16.67 2.01
CA LEU A 46 8.54 -16.56 0.58
C LEU A 46 9.06 -15.17 0.18
N PHE A 47 8.63 -14.12 0.87
CA PHE A 47 9.16 -12.77 0.67
C PHE A 47 10.61 -12.68 1.18
N GLN A 48 10.94 -13.36 2.27
CA GLN A 48 12.33 -13.47 2.73
C GLN A 48 13.20 -14.23 1.72
N ASP A 49 12.70 -15.35 1.18
CA ASP A 49 13.39 -16.09 0.11
C ASP A 49 13.60 -15.23 -1.15
N LEU A 50 12.63 -14.38 -1.49
CA LEU A 50 12.73 -13.42 -2.58
C LEU A 50 13.84 -12.40 -2.35
N MET A 51 13.92 -11.81 -1.14
CA MET A 51 14.99 -10.87 -0.79
C MET A 51 16.38 -11.53 -0.81
N ASP A 52 16.47 -12.79 -0.34
CA ASP A 52 17.71 -13.57 -0.36
C ASP A 52 18.13 -13.90 -1.81
N LYS A 53 17.16 -14.23 -2.67
CA LYS A 53 17.38 -14.44 -4.12
C LYS A 53 17.90 -13.19 -4.82
N LEU A 54 17.38 -12.02 -4.42
CA LEU A 54 17.82 -10.70 -4.88
C LEU A 54 19.15 -10.26 -4.26
N ARG A 55 19.69 -11.03 -3.30
CA ARG A 55 20.95 -10.73 -2.60
C ARG A 55 20.96 -9.34 -1.97
N LEU A 56 19.83 -8.94 -1.38
CA LEU A 56 19.75 -7.67 -0.68
C LEU A 56 20.54 -7.77 0.62
N THR A 57 21.51 -6.87 0.81
CA THR A 57 22.34 -6.82 2.01
C THR A 57 22.43 -5.41 2.58
N ASP A 58 22.58 -5.28 3.89
CA ASP A 58 22.80 -3.98 4.54
C ASP A 58 24.21 -3.45 4.20
N ASN A 59 24.54 -2.29 4.75
CA ASN A 59 25.85 -1.66 4.60
C ASN A 59 27.00 -2.50 5.19
N MET A 60 26.71 -3.51 6.00
CA MET A 60 27.68 -4.43 6.60
C MET A 60 27.75 -5.77 5.85
N GLY A 61 26.98 -5.95 4.78
CA GLY A 61 26.90 -7.19 4.01
C GLY A 61 26.00 -8.26 4.62
N ASN A 62 25.24 -7.95 5.68
CA ASN A 62 24.28 -8.89 6.25
C ASN A 62 23.03 -8.98 5.37
N PRO A 63 22.46 -10.17 5.16
CA PRO A 63 21.22 -10.34 4.41
C PRO A 63 20.08 -9.47 4.95
N ALA A 64 19.28 -8.90 4.05
CA ALA A 64 18.13 -8.09 4.40
C ALA A 64 17.10 -8.92 5.19
N ARG A 65 16.66 -8.40 6.33
CA ARG A 65 15.64 -9.04 7.17
C ARG A 65 14.58 -8.02 7.54
N VAL A 66 13.32 -8.40 7.39
CA VAL A 66 12.22 -7.62 7.95
C VAL A 66 12.29 -7.79 9.48
N PRO A 67 12.19 -6.70 10.28
CA PRO A 67 12.23 -6.81 11.74
C PRO A 67 11.21 -7.83 12.25
N ALA A 68 11.57 -8.65 13.22
CA ALA A 68 10.60 -9.50 13.91
C ALA A 68 9.69 -8.64 14.80
N ASN A 69 8.44 -9.07 15.03
CA ASN A 69 7.38 -8.35 15.76
C ASN A 69 7.75 -7.75 17.14
N ASN A 70 8.91 -8.11 17.72
CA ASN A 70 9.31 -7.71 19.08
C ASN A 70 10.41 -6.65 19.15
N ASN A 71 11.01 -6.24 18.03
CA ASN A 71 12.05 -5.21 18.05
C ASN A 71 11.48 -3.87 17.57
N ASN A 72 10.85 -3.14 18.50
CA ASN A 72 10.53 -1.71 18.32
C ASN A 72 11.78 -0.84 18.16
N ASN A 73 12.98 -1.40 18.36
CA ASN A 73 14.22 -0.81 17.92
C ASN A 73 14.41 -1.13 16.44
N MET A 74 13.74 -0.36 15.57
CA MET A 74 14.35 -0.04 14.29
C MET A 74 15.66 0.65 14.65
N ASP A 75 16.75 -0.12 14.72
CA ASP A 75 18.04 0.36 15.18
C ASP A 75 18.37 1.63 14.41
N ALA A 76 18.33 2.78 15.09
CA ALA A 76 18.56 4.09 14.50
C ALA A 76 19.98 4.21 13.91
N ASN A 77 20.82 3.19 14.13
CA ASN A 77 22.15 3.03 13.58
C ASN A 77 22.19 2.27 12.24
N ASN A 78 21.14 1.53 11.86
CA ASN A 78 21.09 0.86 10.55
C ASN A 78 20.49 1.81 9.50
N LYS A 79 21.12 2.97 9.31
CA LYS A 79 20.75 4.01 8.31
C LYS A 79 21.22 3.65 6.89
N GLY A 80 21.33 2.36 6.60
CA GLY A 80 21.72 1.83 5.30
C GLY A 80 20.51 1.45 4.48
N TYR A 81 20.54 1.78 3.19
CA TYR A 81 19.64 1.14 2.24
C TYR A 81 20.17 -0.27 1.98
N TYR A 82 19.30 -1.27 2.04
CA TYR A 82 19.59 -2.55 1.43
C TYR A 82 19.81 -2.33 -0.05
N GLN A 83 21.01 -2.65 -0.50
CA GLN A 83 21.39 -2.57 -1.90
C GLN A 83 21.67 -3.97 -2.41
N ASN A 84 21.43 -4.15 -3.70
CA ASN A 84 21.96 -5.30 -4.42
C ASN A 84 23.37 -4.92 -4.89
N THR A 85 24.36 -5.76 -4.60
CA THR A 85 25.74 -5.58 -5.06
C THR A 85 25.92 -5.83 -6.57
N THR A 86 24.86 -6.29 -7.25
CA THR A 86 24.81 -6.54 -8.68
C THR A 86 23.74 -5.68 -9.37
N THR A 87 23.92 -5.40 -10.67
CA THR A 87 22.96 -4.64 -11.49
C THR A 87 21.58 -5.31 -11.51
N MET A 88 20.62 -4.69 -10.83
CA MET A 88 19.24 -5.18 -10.70
C MET A 88 18.41 -4.80 -11.93
N ASN A 89 17.81 -5.79 -12.59
CA ASN A 89 16.95 -5.54 -13.73
C ASN A 89 15.56 -5.04 -13.29
N ARG A 90 14.82 -4.42 -14.24
CA ARG A 90 13.49 -3.85 -13.97
C ARG A 90 12.44 -4.91 -13.61
N TYR A 91 12.54 -6.12 -14.17
CA TYR A 91 11.57 -7.20 -13.92
C TYR A 91 11.64 -7.69 -12.47
N ASP A 92 12.85 -7.88 -11.96
CA ASP A 92 13.12 -8.31 -10.59
C ASP A 92 12.70 -7.23 -9.58
N ALA A 93 12.96 -5.96 -9.91
CA ALA A 93 12.47 -4.85 -9.10
C ALA A 93 10.93 -4.82 -9.07
N GLY A 94 10.28 -4.98 -10.22
CA GLY A 94 8.82 -5.08 -10.30
C GLY A 94 8.25 -6.25 -9.49
N ALA A 95 8.91 -7.42 -9.52
CA ALA A 95 8.51 -8.58 -8.73
C ALA A 95 8.59 -8.31 -7.22
N PHE A 96 9.67 -7.70 -6.74
CA PHE A 96 9.81 -7.25 -5.35
C PHE A 96 8.69 -6.27 -4.96
N GLN A 97 8.47 -5.25 -5.79
CA GLN A 97 7.48 -4.19 -5.55
C GLN A 97 6.06 -4.77 -5.45
N ARG A 98 5.68 -5.69 -6.34
CA ARG A 98 4.38 -6.39 -6.26
C ARG A 98 4.23 -7.20 -4.97
N ALA A 99 5.28 -7.94 -4.60
CA ALA A 99 5.28 -8.78 -3.41
C ALA A 99 5.09 -7.96 -2.13
N ILE A 100 5.91 -6.91 -1.94
CA ILE A 100 5.85 -6.08 -0.73
C ILE A 100 4.56 -5.26 -0.65
N CYS A 101 4.06 -4.74 -1.78
CA CYS A 101 2.77 -4.05 -1.82
C CYS A 101 1.62 -4.98 -1.41
N SER A 102 1.70 -6.26 -1.80
CA SER A 102 0.68 -7.26 -1.44
C SER A 102 0.71 -7.60 0.05
N LEU A 103 1.90 -7.70 0.65
CA LEU A 103 2.05 -7.87 2.11
C LEU A 103 1.39 -6.70 2.86
N VAL A 104 1.67 -5.46 2.49
CA VAL A 104 1.04 -4.28 3.14
C VAL A 104 -0.49 -4.30 2.97
N ARG A 105 -1.00 -4.55 1.76
CA ARG A 105 -2.44 -4.48 1.46
C ARG A 105 -3.28 -5.55 2.16
N TYR A 106 -2.69 -6.71 2.42
CA TYR A 106 -3.38 -7.87 2.98
C TYR A 106 -2.78 -8.33 4.30
N ALA A 107 -2.09 -7.45 5.00
CA ALA A 107 -1.57 -7.73 6.33
C ALA A 107 -2.70 -8.14 7.28
N PRO A 108 -2.42 -9.03 8.25
CA PRO A 108 -3.41 -9.50 9.21
C PRO A 108 -3.84 -8.38 10.18
N THR A 109 -2.95 -7.42 10.43
CA THR A 109 -3.19 -6.28 11.32
C THR A 109 -2.59 -5.00 10.75
N ARG A 110 -3.06 -3.84 11.23
CA ARG A 110 -2.51 -2.52 10.85
C ARG A 110 -1.06 -2.35 11.25
N ASP A 111 -0.69 -2.77 12.45
CA ASP A 111 0.70 -2.70 12.93
C ASP A 111 1.63 -3.50 12.02
N LYS A 112 1.16 -4.65 11.54
CA LYS A 112 1.92 -5.47 10.60
C LYS A 112 2.07 -4.78 9.24
N ALA A 113 1.01 -4.16 8.73
CA ALA A 113 1.09 -3.36 7.49
C ALA A 113 2.08 -2.19 7.63
N LEU A 114 2.01 -1.46 8.76
CA LEU A 114 2.92 -0.36 9.08
C LEU A 114 4.37 -0.82 9.18
N GLN A 115 4.62 -1.99 9.77
CA GLN A 115 5.96 -2.56 9.86
C GLN A 115 6.59 -2.74 8.47
N TYR A 116 5.85 -3.31 7.52
CA TYR A 116 6.32 -3.47 6.14
C TYR A 116 6.45 -2.14 5.39
N LEU A 117 5.54 -1.19 5.63
CA LEU A 117 5.62 0.16 5.07
C LEU A 117 6.90 0.88 5.55
N CYS A 118 7.14 0.89 6.86
CA CYS A 118 8.33 1.50 7.44
C CYS A 118 9.61 0.82 6.96
N PHE A 119 9.65 -0.52 6.95
CA PHE A 119 10.76 -1.28 6.37
C PHE A 119 11.08 -0.81 4.95
N PHE A 120 10.06 -0.69 4.09
CA PHE A 120 10.23 -0.21 2.73
C PHE A 120 10.75 1.23 2.65
N LEU A 121 10.17 2.15 3.42
CA LEU A 121 10.52 3.57 3.37
C LEU A 121 11.90 3.88 3.99
N TYR A 122 12.34 3.13 5.00
CA TYR A 122 13.62 3.37 5.66
C TYR A 122 14.76 2.56 5.08
N GLN A 123 14.51 1.30 4.70
CA GLN A 123 15.59 0.36 4.40
C GLN A 123 15.68 -0.01 2.92
N ILE A 124 14.71 0.34 2.07
CA ILE A 124 14.75 0.01 0.64
C ILE A 124 15.00 1.27 -0.19
N GLY A 125 16.07 1.25 -0.97
CA GLY A 125 16.43 2.33 -1.91
C GLY A 125 16.04 2.02 -3.37
N PRO A 126 16.32 2.95 -4.31
CA PRO A 126 16.22 2.69 -5.74
C PRO A 126 17.14 1.51 -6.17
N PRO A 127 16.77 0.71 -7.19
CA PRO A 127 15.57 0.82 -8.05
C PRO A 127 14.31 0.16 -7.46
N LEU A 128 14.41 -0.48 -6.29
CA LEU A 128 13.29 -1.18 -5.66
C LEU A 128 12.25 -0.20 -5.11
N ARG A 129 12.70 0.94 -4.58
CA ARG A 129 11.83 2.05 -4.18
C ARG A 129 11.75 3.10 -5.29
N THR A 130 10.53 3.34 -5.76
CA THR A 130 10.19 4.37 -6.75
C THR A 130 9.00 5.21 -6.26
N ALA A 131 8.81 6.41 -6.81
CA ALA A 131 7.67 7.26 -6.48
C ALA A 131 6.32 6.54 -6.66
N LYS A 132 6.15 5.81 -7.77
CA LYS A 132 4.96 4.99 -8.05
C LYS A 132 4.67 3.97 -6.96
N THR A 133 5.71 3.28 -6.50
CA THR A 133 5.56 2.26 -5.45
C THR A 133 5.28 2.88 -4.09
N GLU A 134 5.83 4.05 -3.78
CA GLU A 134 5.48 4.78 -2.57
C GLU A 134 4.00 5.21 -2.56
N ILE A 135 3.49 5.68 -3.71
CA ILE A 135 2.06 5.99 -3.87
C ILE A 135 1.20 4.74 -3.69
N THR A 136 1.59 3.63 -4.31
CA THR A 136 0.90 2.34 -4.15
C THR A 136 0.87 1.89 -2.69
N MET A 137 1.99 2.03 -1.98
CA MET A 137 2.10 1.70 -0.55
C MET A 137 1.20 2.60 0.31
N LEU A 138 1.15 3.90 0.00
CA LEU A 138 0.26 4.85 0.66
C LEU A 138 -1.23 4.47 0.48
N ILE A 139 -1.62 4.16 -0.75
CA ILE A 139 -2.98 3.70 -1.07
C ILE A 139 -3.31 2.40 -0.31
N ASN A 140 -2.36 1.46 -0.26
CA ASN A 140 -2.56 0.18 0.42
C ASN A 140 -2.69 0.33 1.94
N ILE A 141 -1.93 1.24 2.57
CA ILE A 141 -2.08 1.49 4.02
C ILE A 141 -3.41 2.19 4.34
N ILE A 142 -3.85 3.15 3.51
CA ILE A 142 -5.18 3.77 3.65
C ILE A 142 -6.28 2.70 3.52
N TYR A 143 -6.17 1.81 2.54
CA TYR A 143 -7.09 0.69 2.37
C TYR A 143 -7.13 -0.23 3.60
N MET A 144 -5.98 -0.52 4.21
CA MET A 144 -5.92 -1.32 5.44
C MET A 144 -6.65 -0.66 6.60
N TYR A 145 -6.44 0.63 6.80
CA TYR A 145 -7.14 1.38 7.85
C TYR A 145 -8.65 1.49 7.59
N ALA A 146 -9.07 1.61 6.33
CA ALA A 146 -10.48 1.69 5.96
C ALA A 146 -11.29 0.41 6.25
N LYS A 147 -10.63 -0.73 6.55
CA LYS A 147 -11.32 -1.97 6.97
C LYS A 147 -11.87 -1.88 8.39
N ASP A 148 -11.24 -1.11 9.27
CA ASP A 148 -11.58 -0.99 10.69
C ASP A 148 -12.64 0.11 10.91
N LYS A 149 -13.85 -0.11 10.42
CA LYS A 149 -14.94 0.88 10.36
C LYS A 149 -15.46 1.35 11.73
N GLU A 150 -15.10 0.68 12.81
CA GLU A 150 -15.74 0.84 14.12
C GLU A 150 -14.93 1.68 15.11
N LEU A 151 -13.71 2.11 14.76
CA LEU A 151 -12.80 2.79 15.69
C LEU A 151 -12.48 4.23 15.22
N PRO A 152 -13.09 5.27 15.82
CA PRO A 152 -12.86 6.67 15.42
C PRO A 152 -11.39 7.11 15.47
N ASN A 153 -10.63 6.66 16.48
CA ASN A 153 -9.20 6.96 16.61
C ASN A 153 -8.37 6.43 15.43
N VAL A 154 -8.81 5.31 14.85
CA VAL A 154 -8.17 4.67 13.69
C VAL A 154 -8.43 5.49 12.43
N ALA A 155 -9.66 5.98 12.26
CA ALA A 155 -10.01 6.87 11.16
C ALA A 155 -9.20 8.17 11.21
N GLN A 156 -8.95 8.71 12.40
CA GLN A 156 -8.12 9.92 12.56
C GLN A 156 -6.67 9.70 12.13
N GLN A 157 -6.05 8.57 12.50
CA GLN A 157 -4.72 8.20 12.00
C GLN A 157 -4.72 8.01 10.48
N ALA A 158 -5.78 7.40 9.94
CA ALA A 158 -5.91 7.18 8.51
C ALA A 158 -6.05 8.50 7.73
N LEU A 159 -6.66 9.52 8.34
CA LEU A 159 -6.77 10.86 7.75
C LEU A 159 -5.38 11.48 7.51
N ASP A 160 -4.40 11.22 8.36
CA ASP A 160 -3.04 11.75 8.18
C ASP A 160 -2.38 11.17 6.92
N PHE A 161 -2.58 9.87 6.64
CA PHE A 161 -2.15 9.27 5.37
C PHE A 161 -2.86 9.88 4.15
N ILE A 162 -4.16 10.20 4.26
CA ILE A 162 -4.89 10.87 3.17
C ILE A 162 -4.32 12.27 2.93
N LYS A 163 -4.01 13.03 3.99
CA LYS A 163 -3.37 14.35 3.87
C LYS A 163 -2.01 14.26 3.20
N ILE A 164 -1.17 13.29 3.59
CA ILE A 164 0.12 13.02 2.90
C ILE A 164 -0.11 12.76 1.40
N GLY A 165 -1.17 12.03 1.04
CA GLY A 165 -1.51 11.77 -0.37
C GLY A 165 -1.88 13.04 -1.14
N LEU A 166 -2.58 13.97 -0.49
CA LEU A 166 -2.89 15.28 -1.09
C LEU A 166 -1.64 16.16 -1.22
N GLU A 167 -0.77 16.18 -0.20
CA GLU A 167 0.51 16.92 -0.23
C GLU A 167 1.45 16.40 -1.34
N ARG A 168 1.42 15.09 -1.59
CA ARG A 168 2.17 14.44 -2.69
C ARG A 168 1.49 14.55 -4.05
N ASP A 169 0.38 15.28 -4.13
CA ASP A 169 -0.39 15.50 -5.35
C ASP A 169 -0.81 14.22 -6.08
N VAL A 170 -1.15 13.16 -5.32
CA VAL A 170 -1.52 11.83 -5.87
C VAL A 170 -2.66 11.91 -6.88
N MET A 171 -3.53 12.90 -6.75
CA MET A 171 -4.68 13.12 -7.65
C MET A 171 -4.28 13.61 -9.05
N ASN A 172 -3.07 14.17 -9.23
CA ASN A 172 -2.60 14.74 -10.49
C ASN A 172 -1.37 14.01 -11.05
N VAL A 173 -1.03 12.85 -10.49
CA VAL A 173 0.05 12.01 -11.04
C VAL A 173 -0.38 11.55 -12.43
N PRO A 174 0.38 11.89 -13.49
CA PRO A 174 0.02 11.48 -14.83
C PRO A 174 0.01 9.94 -14.90
N PRO A 175 -0.98 9.34 -15.57
CA PRO A 175 -1.00 7.90 -15.75
C PRO A 175 0.27 7.51 -16.52
N GLU A 176 1.18 6.80 -15.85
CA GLU A 176 2.31 6.20 -16.53
C GLU A 176 1.76 5.19 -17.54
N HIS A 177 1.97 5.47 -18.83
CA HIS A 177 1.58 4.58 -19.91
C HIS A 177 2.60 3.43 -20.00
N ASP A 178 2.55 2.52 -19.03
CA ASP A 178 3.16 1.20 -19.20
C ASP A 178 2.08 0.30 -19.85
N PRO A 179 2.23 -0.09 -21.12
CA PRO A 179 1.23 -0.88 -21.84
C PRO A 179 1.00 -2.28 -21.21
N ASN A 180 1.85 -2.73 -20.29
CA ASN A 180 1.65 -3.96 -19.52
C ASN A 180 1.01 -3.73 -18.15
N ASP A 181 0.82 -2.48 -17.73
CA ASP A 181 0.32 -2.15 -16.41
C ASP A 181 -1.20 -1.97 -16.47
N SER A 182 -1.90 -3.09 -16.26
CA SER A 182 -3.36 -3.14 -16.12
C SER A 182 -3.90 -2.50 -14.83
N PHE A 183 -3.05 -1.79 -14.09
CA PHE A 183 -3.44 -1.15 -12.83
C PHE A 183 -4.36 0.04 -13.07
N GLN A 184 -5.43 0.10 -12.27
CA GLN A 184 -6.33 1.24 -12.21
C GLN A 184 -5.55 2.52 -11.89
N ASP A 185 -5.96 3.62 -12.52
CA ASP A 185 -5.45 4.97 -12.25
C ASP A 185 -5.27 5.22 -10.74
N PRO A 186 -4.05 5.51 -10.25
CA PRO A 186 -3.76 5.70 -8.83
C PRO A 186 -4.64 6.77 -8.18
N ALA A 187 -5.00 7.84 -8.90
CA ALA A 187 -5.88 8.90 -8.39
C ALA A 187 -7.28 8.37 -8.10
N SER A 188 -7.87 7.61 -9.02
CA SER A 188 -9.16 6.93 -8.84
C SER A 188 -9.14 5.96 -7.65
N VAL A 189 -8.08 5.16 -7.52
CA VAL A 189 -7.95 4.20 -6.40
C VAL A 189 -7.80 4.94 -5.08
N PHE A 190 -6.93 5.96 -5.02
CA PHE A 190 -6.74 6.80 -3.83
C PHE A 190 -8.04 7.45 -3.36
N PHE A 191 -8.82 8.02 -4.28
CA PHE A 191 -10.14 8.58 -3.99
C PHE A 191 -11.09 7.52 -3.40
N SER A 192 -11.14 6.34 -4.02
CA SER A 192 -12.02 5.24 -3.62
C SER A 192 -11.69 4.72 -2.22
N VAL A 193 -10.41 4.48 -1.91
CA VAL A 193 -10.00 3.94 -0.60
C VAL A 193 -10.10 4.97 0.53
N SER A 194 -10.05 6.26 0.21
CA SER A 194 -10.17 7.35 1.19
C SER A 194 -11.62 7.60 1.64
N LYS A 195 -12.60 7.36 0.75
CA LYS A 195 -14.01 7.70 0.98
C LYS A 195 -14.62 7.12 2.27
N PRO A 196 -14.39 5.84 2.65
CA PRO A 196 -14.94 5.29 3.88
C PRO A 196 -14.45 6.01 5.14
N ILE A 197 -13.15 6.33 5.20
CA ILE A 197 -12.53 7.05 6.32
C ILE A 197 -13.10 8.46 6.44
N LEU A 198 -13.14 9.20 5.31
CA LEU A 198 -13.69 10.56 5.30
C LEU A 198 -15.15 10.58 5.75
N ARG A 199 -15.96 9.63 5.28
CA ARG A 199 -17.36 9.50 5.72
C ARG A 199 -17.48 9.25 7.23
N GLN A 200 -16.63 8.40 7.79
CA GLN A 200 -16.63 8.11 9.23
C GLN A 200 -16.33 9.37 10.07
N LEU A 201 -15.51 10.28 9.55
CA LEU A 201 -15.14 11.54 10.20
C LEU A 201 -16.04 12.73 9.82
N ASN A 202 -17.13 12.52 9.07
CA ASN A 202 -17.97 13.59 8.51
C ASN A 202 -17.18 14.60 7.65
N LEU A 203 -16.18 14.11 6.92
CA LEU A 203 -15.34 14.84 5.99
C LEU A 203 -15.61 14.41 4.54
N ARG A 204 -15.15 15.22 3.59
CA ARG A 204 -15.11 14.87 2.16
C ARG A 204 -13.99 15.62 1.46
N PHE A 205 -13.65 15.19 0.25
CA PHE A 205 -12.84 16.00 -0.65
C PHE A 205 -13.61 17.27 -1.08
N SER A 206 -12.88 18.37 -1.27
CA SER A 206 -13.38 19.57 -1.97
C SER A 206 -13.76 19.23 -3.41
N GLN A 207 -14.51 20.13 -4.07
CA GLN A 207 -14.93 19.94 -5.47
C GLN A 207 -13.74 19.75 -6.43
N ASP A 208 -12.66 20.50 -6.22
CA ASP A 208 -11.41 20.40 -6.98
C ASP A 208 -10.52 19.23 -6.53
N ARG A 209 -10.93 18.47 -5.51
CA ARG A 209 -10.21 17.32 -4.93
C ARG A 209 -8.82 17.62 -4.38
N ARG A 210 -8.50 18.89 -4.11
CA ARG A 210 -7.20 19.32 -3.58
C ARG A 210 -7.14 19.43 -2.06
N SER A 211 -8.29 19.44 -1.41
CA SER A 211 -8.38 19.59 0.05
C SER A 211 -9.48 18.72 0.65
N ILE A 212 -9.52 18.67 1.98
CA ILE A 212 -10.54 17.98 2.76
C ILE A 212 -11.36 19.03 3.50
N VAL A 213 -12.67 18.95 3.41
CA VAL A 213 -13.62 19.89 4.03
C VAL A 213 -14.68 19.14 4.84
N PRO A 214 -15.29 19.77 5.85
CA PRO A 214 -16.45 19.20 6.53
C PRO A 214 -17.59 18.90 5.56
N ALA A 215 -18.30 17.80 5.78
CA ALA A 215 -19.43 17.41 4.95
C ALA A 215 -20.58 18.44 5.02
N SER A 216 -20.74 19.13 6.17
CA SER A 216 -21.75 20.16 6.42
C SER A 216 -21.52 21.48 5.68
N SER A 217 -20.34 21.72 5.10
CA SER A 217 -19.96 23.01 4.52
C SER A 217 -20.67 23.41 3.21
N TYR A 218 -21.63 22.62 2.72
CA TYR A 218 -22.42 22.97 1.51
C TYR A 218 -23.90 23.28 1.80
N SER A 219 -24.30 23.38 3.08
CA SER A 219 -25.69 23.69 3.43
C SER A 219 -26.06 25.18 3.36
N THR A 220 -25.15 26.07 2.96
CA THR A 220 -25.32 27.53 3.17
C THR A 220 -25.05 28.39 1.94
N SER A 221 -25.45 27.93 0.75
CA SER A 221 -25.54 28.82 -0.43
C SER A 221 -26.69 28.46 -1.38
N ASN A 222 -27.87 28.17 -0.82
CA ASN A 222 -29.14 28.36 -1.54
C ASN A 222 -29.83 29.61 -0.98
N SER A 223 -29.18 30.77 -1.16
CA SER A 223 -29.85 32.05 -1.03
C SER A 223 -30.80 32.22 -2.22
N SER A 224 -32.08 31.93 -1.99
CA SER A 224 -33.24 32.56 -2.63
C SER A 224 -33.09 32.95 -4.10
N PHE A 225 -33.12 31.98 -5.00
CA PHE A 225 -33.53 32.25 -6.38
C PHE A 225 -35.07 32.33 -6.38
N ASN A 226 -35.61 33.53 -6.14
CA ASN A 226 -37.01 33.81 -6.43
C ASN A 226 -37.18 33.78 -7.96
N PRO A 227 -37.95 32.84 -8.53
CA PRO A 227 -38.28 32.93 -9.94
C PRO A 227 -39.18 34.17 -10.15
N PRO A 228 -39.00 34.93 -11.24
CA PRO A 228 -39.84 36.07 -11.53
C PRO A 228 -41.30 35.62 -11.75
N PRO A 229 -42.29 36.42 -11.34
CA PRO A 229 -43.69 36.06 -11.51
C PRO A 229 -44.03 35.95 -13.01
N ARG A 230 -44.69 34.85 -13.39
CA ARG A 230 -45.17 34.63 -14.75
C ARG A 230 -46.23 35.69 -15.10
N PRO A 231 -46.16 36.32 -16.28
CA PRO A 231 -47.23 37.19 -16.76
C PRO A 231 -48.50 36.35 -17.00
N GLN A 232 -49.60 36.76 -16.35
CA GLN A 232 -50.93 36.28 -16.68
C GLN A 232 -51.38 36.98 -17.96
N TYR A 233 -51.57 36.21 -19.02
CA TYR A 233 -52.26 36.69 -20.22
C TYR A 233 -53.76 36.54 -19.98
N HIS A 234 -54.47 37.66 -20.04
CA HIS A 234 -55.94 37.74 -20.14
C HIS A 234 -56.38 37.53 -21.58
#